data_AF-A0A259L091-F1
#
_entry.id   AF-A0A259L091-F1
#
_cell.length_a   1.000
_cell.length_b   1.000
_cell.length_c   1.000
_cell.angle_alpha   90.00
_cell.angle_beta   90.00
_cell.angle_gamma   90.00
#
_symmetry.space_group_name_H-M   'P 1'
#
loop_
_entity.id
_entity.type
_entity.pdbx_description
1 polymer ?
#
loop_
_entity_poly.entity_id
_entity_poly.type
_entity_poly.pdbx_seq_one_letter_code
_entity_poly.pdbx_strand_id
1 'polypeptide(L)'
;MPNQTIEIDAVTKVTLAALLNLIRLLGAELVAGKHRDDVDHLERALRAKLNFVREGVDKHDAEAGLALAHQLLTPVLRQIRAQANLAGGEAQPVPREAADAAAAAIPAVKAGPAKLSSARATRAKRASMN
;
A
#
# COMPACT_ATOMS: atom_id res chain seq x y z
N MET A 1 17.47 -5.77 30.41
CA MET A 1 18.12 -5.29 29.17
C MET A 1 17.32 -4.10 28.69
N PRO A 2 17.91 -2.90 28.57
CA PRO A 2 17.19 -1.73 28.08
C PRO A 2 16.73 -1.98 26.65
N ASN A 3 15.42 -1.85 26.42
CA ASN A 3 14.78 -1.98 25.12
C ASN A 3 15.20 -0.76 24.29
N GLN A 4 16.21 -0.90 23.43
CA GLN A 4 16.62 0.20 22.55
C GLN A 4 15.52 0.40 21.50
N THR A 5 14.71 1.43 21.70
CA THR A 5 13.78 1.91 20.69
C THR A 5 14.60 2.44 19.52
N ILE A 6 14.55 1.76 18.36
CA ILE A 6 15.20 2.24 17.14
C ILE A 6 14.54 3.57 16.76
N GLU A 7 15.26 4.67 16.95
CA GLU A 7 14.76 5.98 16.57
C GLU A 7 15.01 6.18 15.07
N ILE A 8 13.94 6.09 14.28
CA ILE A 8 14.00 6.25 12.83
C ILE A 8 13.78 7.73 12.51
N ASP A 9 14.75 8.36 11.85
CA ASP A 9 14.65 9.76 11.42
C ASP A 9 13.56 9.95 10.35
N ALA A 10 13.19 11.21 10.10
CA ALA A 10 12.10 11.56 9.18
C ALA A 10 12.37 11.12 7.73
N VAL A 11 13.62 11.24 7.25
CA VAL A 11 14.01 10.85 5.89
C VAL A 11 13.92 9.34 5.73
N THR A 12 14.40 8.59 6.72
CA THR A 12 14.32 7.13 6.72
C THR A 12 12.86 6.66 6.79
N LYS A 13 12.00 7.29 7.58
CA LYS A 13 10.55 7.00 7.61
C LYS A 13 9.88 7.19 6.25
N VAL A 14 10.15 8.31 5.57
CA VAL A 14 9.62 8.60 4.24
C VAL A 14 10.11 7.56 3.23
N THR A 15 11.38 7.20 3.29
CA THR A 15 11.98 6.19 2.41
C THR A 15 11.34 4.82 2.61
N LEU A 16 11.19 4.37 3.86
CA LEU A 16 10.50 3.11 4.18
C LEU A 16 9.04 3.12 3.69
N ALA A 17 8.31 4.21 3.91
CA ALA A 17 6.95 4.35 3.43
C ALA A 17 6.85 4.27 1.90
N ALA A 18 7.77 4.92 1.17
CA ALA A 18 7.84 4.87 -0.28
C ALA A 18 8.12 3.45 -0.79
N LEU A 19 9.05 2.73 -0.17
CA LEU A 19 9.39 1.35 -0.52
C LEU A 19 8.22 0.38 -0.28
N LEU A 20 7.56 0.49 0.88
CA LEU A 20 6.38 -0.30 1.19
C LEU A 20 5.23 -0.02 0.22
N ASN A 21 5.03 1.25 -0.16
CA ASN A 21 4.02 1.61 -1.15
C ASN A 21 4.38 1.08 -2.55
N LEU A 22 5.65 1.08 -2.95
CA LEU A 22 6.09 0.49 -4.21
C LEU A 22 5.81 -1.02 -4.24
N ILE A 23 6.12 -1.74 -3.16
CA ILE A 23 5.81 -3.17 -3.03
C ILE A 23 4.30 -3.40 -3.16
N ARG A 24 3.48 -2.56 -2.52
CA ARG A 24 2.02 -2.62 -2.61
C ARG A 24 1.53 -2.44 -4.06
N LEU A 25 2.08 -1.46 -4.79
CA LEU A 25 1.71 -1.20 -6.19
C LEU A 25 2.12 -2.35 -7.10
N LEU A 26 3.35 -2.87 -6.98
CA LEU A 26 3.79 -4.04 -7.75
C LEU A 26 2.94 -5.28 -7.45
N GLY A 27 2.56 -5.50 -6.19
CA GLY A 27 1.64 -6.56 -5.82
C GLY A 27 0.24 -6.37 -6.40
N ALA A 28 -0.24 -5.12 -6.48
CA ALA A 28 -1.54 -4.80 -7.08
C ALA A 28 -1.57 -5.11 -8.57
N GLU A 29 -0.46 -4.93 -9.31
CA GLU A 29 -0.37 -5.34 -10.72
C GLU A 29 -0.54 -6.85 -10.89
N LEU A 30 0.01 -7.67 -9.98
CA LEU A 30 -0.20 -9.12 -9.99
C LEU A 30 -1.67 -9.49 -9.76
N VAL A 31 -2.33 -8.78 -8.85
CA VAL A 31 -3.75 -9.01 -8.53
C VAL A 31 -4.67 -8.57 -9.68
N ALA A 32 -4.41 -7.41 -10.28
CA ALA A 32 -5.20 -6.88 -11.38
C ALA A 32 -5.00 -7.66 -12.68
N GLY A 33 -3.80 -8.21 -12.88
CA GLY A 33 -3.45 -9.05 -14.03
C GLY A 33 -3.97 -10.49 -13.92
N LYS A 34 -3.37 -11.37 -14.73
CA LYS A 34 -3.64 -12.83 -14.76
C LYS A 34 -2.68 -13.64 -13.88
N HIS A 35 -1.91 -12.96 -13.03
CA HIS A 35 -0.78 -13.50 -12.28
C HIS A 35 -1.07 -13.59 -10.78
N ARG A 36 -2.33 -13.85 -10.40
CA ARG A 36 -2.76 -13.87 -9.00
C ARG A 36 -2.08 -14.99 -8.22
N ASP A 37 -1.84 -16.11 -8.87
CA ASP A 37 -1.14 -17.26 -8.31
C ASP A 37 0.34 -16.94 -7.99
N ASP A 38 0.89 -15.90 -8.61
CA ASP A 38 2.27 -15.44 -8.36
C ASP A 38 2.40 -14.62 -7.07
N VAL A 39 1.30 -14.26 -6.39
CA VAL A 39 1.33 -13.53 -5.10
C VAL A 39 2.08 -14.33 -4.03
N ASP A 40 1.92 -15.65 -4.00
CA ASP A 40 2.66 -16.50 -3.07
C ASP A 40 4.15 -16.61 -3.44
N HIS A 41 4.49 -16.48 -4.73
CA HIS A 41 5.88 -16.40 -5.16
C HIS A 41 6.51 -15.07 -4.72
N LEU A 42 5.80 -13.95 -4.92
CA LEU A 42 6.23 -12.62 -4.48
C LEU A 42 6.48 -12.58 -2.96
N GLU A 43 5.56 -13.09 -2.16
CA GLU A 43 5.73 -13.13 -0.70
C GLU A 43 6.98 -13.91 -0.29
N ARG A 44 7.19 -15.11 -0.85
CA ARG A 44 8.37 -15.93 -0.57
C ARG A 44 9.66 -15.21 -0.96
N ALA A 45 9.69 -14.58 -2.13
CA ALA A 45 10.84 -13.85 -2.62
C ALA A 45 11.19 -12.65 -1.71
N LEU A 46 10.20 -11.89 -1.27
CA LEU A 46 10.42 -10.75 -0.37
C LEU A 46 10.93 -11.19 1.00
N ARG A 47 10.35 -12.25 1.59
CA ARG A 47 10.83 -12.80 2.87
C ARG A 47 12.25 -13.34 2.79
N ALA A 48 12.58 -14.04 1.70
CA ALA A 48 13.95 -14.53 1.48
C ALA A 48 14.98 -13.39 1.41
N LYS A 49 14.62 -12.26 0.80
CA LYS A 49 15.50 -11.09 0.68
C LYS A 49 15.72 -10.36 2.01
N LEU A 50 14.77 -10.44 2.94
CA LEU A 50 14.95 -9.88 4.29
C LEU A 50 15.98 -10.64 5.11
N ASN A 51 16.17 -11.95 4.87
CA ASN A 51 17.15 -12.76 5.58
C ASN A 51 18.60 -12.51 5.16
N PHE A 52 18.87 -11.51 4.31
CA PHE A 52 20.22 -11.10 3.96
C PHE A 52 20.78 -10.16 5.04
N VAL A 53 21.58 -10.71 5.94
CA VAL A 53 22.33 -9.90 6.93
C VAL A 53 23.58 -9.37 6.26
N ARG A 54 23.78 -8.04 6.33
CA ARG A 54 24.96 -7.39 5.78
C ARG A 54 26.15 -7.58 6.72
N GLU A 55 27.32 -7.92 6.17
CA GLU A 55 28.56 -8.02 6.95
C GLU A 55 28.88 -6.68 7.63
N GLY A 56 29.42 -6.75 8.85
CA GLY A 56 29.84 -5.58 9.63
C GLY A 56 28.73 -4.86 10.42
N VAL A 57 27.53 -5.44 10.50
CA VAL A 57 26.46 -4.96 11.40
C VAL A 57 26.48 -5.76 12.69
N ASP A 58 26.29 -5.09 13.83
CA ASP A 58 26.15 -5.79 15.12
C ASP A 58 24.98 -6.77 15.07
N LYS A 59 25.14 -7.94 15.71
CA LYS A 59 24.15 -9.01 15.66
C LYS A 59 22.81 -8.55 16.25
N HIS A 60 22.84 -7.81 17.35
CA HIS A 60 21.62 -7.34 18.01
C HIS A 60 20.88 -6.33 17.14
N ASP A 61 21.61 -5.39 16.53
CA ASP A 61 21.05 -4.39 15.62
C ASP A 61 20.48 -5.04 14.35
N ALA A 62 21.16 -6.06 13.82
CA ALA A 62 20.67 -6.83 12.68
C ALA A 62 19.36 -7.58 13.01
N GLU A 63 19.29 -8.22 14.16
CA GLU A 63 18.06 -8.91 14.63
C GLU A 63 16.91 -7.93 14.83
N ALA A 64 17.16 -6.78 15.46
CA ALA A 64 16.14 -5.76 15.70
C ALA A 64 15.66 -5.13 14.38
N GLY A 65 16.58 -4.84 13.44
CA GLY A 65 16.24 -4.34 12.11
C GLY A 65 15.43 -5.35 11.29
N LEU A 66 15.76 -6.64 11.37
CA LEU A 66 15.00 -7.71 10.71
C LEU A 66 13.58 -7.84 11.30
N ALA A 67 13.45 -7.79 12.62
CA ALA A 67 12.16 -7.80 13.30
C ALA A 67 11.28 -6.63 12.85
N LEU A 68 11.85 -5.42 12.79
CA LEU A 68 11.16 -4.23 12.28
C LEU A 68 10.74 -4.39 10.81
N ALA A 69 11.63 -4.90 9.95
CA ALA A 69 11.31 -5.11 8.54
C ALA A 69 10.13 -6.08 8.35
N HIS A 70 10.09 -7.17 9.13
CA HIS A 70 8.96 -8.09 9.14
C HIS A 70 7.67 -7.44 9.65
N GLN A 71 7.74 -6.61 10.70
CA GLN A 71 6.60 -5.89 11.24
C GLN A 71 5.98 -4.95 10.21
N LEU A 72 6.81 -4.25 9.42
CA LEU A 72 6.37 -3.31 8.39
C LEU A 72 5.85 -4.02 7.13
N LEU A 73 6.49 -5.10 6.70
CA LEU A 73 6.15 -5.80 5.45
C LEU A 73 4.88 -6.66 5.58
N THR A 74 4.69 -7.33 6.72
CA THR A 74 3.57 -8.26 6.95
C THR A 74 2.19 -7.67 6.63
N PRO A 75 1.80 -6.46 7.10
CA PRO A 75 0.49 -5.90 6.77
C PRO A 75 0.31 -5.63 5.27
N VAL A 76 1.37 -5.26 4.54
CA VAL A 76 1.33 -5.03 3.09
C VAL A 76 1.05 -6.35 2.36
N LEU A 77 1.77 -7.42 2.69
CA LEU A 77 1.56 -8.73 2.09
C LEU A 77 0.17 -9.30 2.37
N ARG A 78 -0.32 -9.13 3.61
CA ARG A 78 -1.67 -9.53 4.00
C ARG A 78 -2.73 -8.82 3.15
N GLN A 79 -2.55 -7.52 2.90
CA GLN A 79 -3.46 -6.76 2.05
C GLN A 79 -3.44 -7.27 0.60
N ILE A 80 -2.25 -7.51 0.02
CA ILE A 80 -2.12 -8.02 -1.36
C ILE A 80 -2.81 -9.39 -1.47
N ARG A 81 -2.58 -10.31 -0.53
CA ARG A 81 -3.23 -11.63 -0.53
C ARG A 81 -4.75 -11.52 -0.39
N ALA A 82 -5.24 -10.64 0.48
CA ALA A 82 -6.68 -10.41 0.60
C ALA A 82 -7.29 -9.92 -0.72
N GLN A 83 -6.61 -9.01 -1.41
CA GLN A 83 -7.05 -8.52 -2.73
C GLN A 83 -7.01 -9.63 -3.80
N ALA A 84 -5.99 -10.47 -3.80
CA ALA A 84 -5.88 -11.62 -4.70
C ALA A 84 -7.05 -12.60 -4.51
N ASN A 85 -7.37 -12.93 -3.26
CA ASN A 85 -8.47 -13.84 -2.92
C ASN A 85 -9.84 -13.27 -3.31
N LEU A 86 -10.08 -11.99 -3.04
CA LEU A 86 -11.31 -11.30 -3.44
C LEU A 86 -11.50 -11.27 -4.96
N ALA A 87 -10.39 -11.13 -5.69
CA ALA A 87 -10.44 -11.11 -7.13
C ALA A 87 -10.62 -12.52 -7.72
N GLY A 88 -10.00 -13.54 -7.10
CA GLY A 88 -10.01 -14.94 -7.53
C GLY A 88 -11.29 -15.72 -7.20
N GLY A 89 -12.07 -15.28 -6.22
CA GLY A 89 -13.45 -15.71 -6.09
C GLY A 89 -14.28 -15.09 -7.20
N GLU A 90 -15.07 -15.88 -7.93
CA GLU A 90 -16.17 -15.35 -8.73
C GLU A 90 -16.91 -14.33 -7.87
N ALA A 91 -17.01 -13.09 -8.37
CA ALA A 91 -17.72 -12.04 -7.68
C ALA A 91 -19.17 -12.51 -7.46
N GLN A 92 -19.45 -13.05 -6.28
CA GLN A 92 -20.83 -13.29 -5.89
C GLN A 92 -21.48 -11.92 -5.89
N PRO A 93 -22.53 -11.68 -6.70
CA PRO A 93 -23.13 -10.36 -6.80
C PRO A 93 -23.64 -10.03 -5.40
N VAL A 94 -22.97 -9.08 -4.75
CA VAL A 94 -23.37 -8.62 -3.43
C VAL A 94 -24.82 -8.16 -3.55
N PRO A 95 -25.77 -8.76 -2.81
CA PRO A 95 -27.15 -8.29 -2.83
C PRO A 95 -27.14 -6.79 -2.52
N ARG A 96 -27.82 -5.98 -3.33
CA ARG A 96 -27.81 -4.51 -3.24
C ARG A 96 -28.10 -3.99 -1.82
N GLU A 97 -28.81 -4.76 -1.01
CA GLU A 97 -29.10 -4.46 0.41
C GLU A 97 -27.84 -4.33 1.29
N ALA A 98 -26.75 -5.05 0.99
CA ALA A 98 -25.50 -4.93 1.74
C ALA A 98 -24.65 -3.71 1.32
N ALA A 99 -24.83 -3.22 0.09
CA ALA A 99 -24.15 -2.03 -0.41
C ALA A 99 -24.69 -0.75 0.25
N ASP A 100 -26.01 -0.70 0.49
CA ASP A 100 -26.65 0.43 1.19
C ASP A 100 -26.26 0.47 2.68
N ALA A 101 -26.06 -0.68 3.32
CA ALA A 101 -25.59 -0.76 4.70
C ALA A 101 -24.11 -0.32 4.85
N ALA A 102 -23.26 -0.63 3.88
CA ALA A 102 -21.85 -0.20 3.89
C ALA A 102 -21.69 1.32 3.65
N ALA A 103 -22.57 1.93 2.84
CA ALA A 103 -22.60 3.37 2.63
C ALA A 103 -23.02 4.15 3.89
N ALA A 104 -23.88 3.57 4.72
CA ALA A 104 -24.33 4.17 5.98
C ALA A 104 -23.26 4.15 7.09
N ALA A 105 -22.22 3.32 6.97
CA ALA A 105 -21.20 3.13 8.00
C ALA A 105 -19.94 4.00 7.83
N ILE A 106 -19.85 4.81 6.77
CA ILE A 106 -18.73 5.75 6.60
C ILE A 106 -19.11 7.07 7.30
N PRO A 107 -18.44 7.46 8.41
CA PRO A 107 -18.70 8.77 9.00
C PRO A 107 -18.29 9.85 8.01
N ALA A 108 -19.23 10.76 7.71
CA ALA A 108 -19.00 11.91 6.85
C ALA A 108 -17.85 12.76 7.41
N VAL A 109 -16.68 12.67 6.78
CA VAL A 109 -15.63 13.67 6.98
C VAL A 109 -16.19 14.99 6.46
N LYS A 110 -16.41 15.96 7.34
CA LYS A 110 -16.70 17.35 6.97
C LYS A 110 -15.49 17.91 6.22
N ALA A 111 -15.43 17.67 4.91
CA ALA A 111 -14.60 18.46 4.02
C ALA A 111 -15.23 19.85 3.94
N GLY A 112 -14.59 20.84 4.59
CA GLY A 112 -14.92 22.24 4.38
C GLY A 112 -14.78 22.58 2.88
N PRO A 113 -15.57 23.54 2.36
CA PRO A 113 -15.62 23.80 0.93
C PRO A 113 -14.26 24.36 0.45
N ALA A 114 -13.48 23.51 -0.21
CA ALA A 114 -12.32 23.94 -0.97
C ALA A 114 -12.81 24.77 -2.16
N LYS A 115 -12.57 26.09 -2.10
CA LYS A 115 -12.81 27.01 -3.21
C LYS A 115 -11.93 26.61 -4.39
N LEU A 116 -12.49 25.88 -5.35
CA LEU A 116 -11.85 25.62 -6.64
C LEU A 116 -11.90 26.91 -7.46
N SER A 117 -10.78 27.63 -7.52
CA SER A 117 -10.62 28.80 -8.38
C SER A 117 -10.67 28.39 -9.86
N SER A 118 -11.53 29.05 -10.62
CA SER A 118 -11.93 28.82 -12.01
C SER A 118 -10.87 29.16 -13.07
N ALA A 119 -9.67 28.58 -12.98
CA ALA A 119 -8.58 28.89 -13.92
C ALA A 119 -8.50 27.99 -15.18
N ARG A 120 -9.52 27.19 -15.50
CA ARG A 120 -9.50 26.25 -16.64
C ARG A 120 -10.53 26.51 -17.76
N ALA A 121 -11.26 27.61 -17.70
CA ALA A 121 -12.34 27.91 -18.66
C ALA A 121 -11.98 28.92 -19.78
N THR A 122 -10.72 29.32 -19.94
CA THR A 122 -10.34 30.35 -20.94
C THR A 122 -9.48 29.87 -22.12
N ARG A 123 -9.14 28.57 -22.22
CA ARG A 123 -8.34 28.07 -23.37
C ARG A 123 -9.15 27.50 -24.54
N ALA A 124 -10.45 27.23 -24.38
CA ALA A 124 -11.27 26.60 -25.42
C ALA A 124 -12.02 27.58 -26.36
N LYS A 125 -11.99 28.90 -26.10
CA LYS A 125 -12.75 29.89 -26.90
C LYS A 125 -11.92 30.74 -27.88
N ARG A 126 -10.61 30.48 -28.01
CA ARG A 126 -9.73 31.15 -29.00
C ARG A 126 -9.32 30.27 -30.19
N ALA A 127 -9.82 29.04 -30.29
CA ALA A 127 -9.52 28.13 -31.41
C ALA A 127 -10.69 28.01 -32.43
N SER A 128 -11.74 28.84 -32.29
CA SER A 128 -12.93 28.82 -33.17
C SER A 128 -13.23 30.21 -33.79
N MET A 129 -12.26 31.13 -33.77
CA MET A 129 -12.32 32.38 -34.53
C MET A 129 -11.02 32.51 -35.32
N ASN A 130 -10.95 31.76 -36.41
CA ASN A 130 -10.24 32.07 -37.65
C ASN A 130 -10.89 31.23 -38.75
#